data_AF-A0A3B0U679-F1
#
_entry.id   AF-A0A3B0U679-F1
#
_cell.length_a   1.000
_cell.length_b   1.000
_cell.length_c   1.000
_cell.angle_alpha   90.00
_cell.angle_beta   90.00
_cell.angle_gamma   90.00
#
_symmetry.space_group_name_H-M   'P 1'
#
loop_
_entity.id
_entity.type
_entity.pdbx_description
1 polymer ?
#
loop_
_entity_poly.entity_id
_entity_poly.type
_entity_poly.pdbx_seq_one_letter_code
_entity_poly.pdbx_strand_id
1 'polypeptide(L)'
;MKTIDDINFNGKKALIRVDFNVPLNENFEVTDATRIQSAKPTISKVLKDGGAVVLMSHLGRPKGVEEKFSLKHIVKKVSEVLGVEVKFISDCVGEKAEKAVAELKRGEVLLLENLRFHPEEKAGDVNFAKQLS
;
A
#
# COMPACT_ATOMS: atom_id res chain seq x y z
N MET A 1 8.16 21.59 -9.05
CA MET A 1 7.74 20.21 -8.72
C MET A 1 6.36 20.32 -8.09
N LYS A 2 5.35 19.59 -8.58
CA LYS A 2 4.05 19.54 -7.90
C LYS A 2 4.17 18.66 -6.67
N THR A 3 3.60 19.07 -5.55
CA THR A 3 3.53 18.28 -4.32
C THR A 3 2.11 17.75 -4.11
N ILE A 4 1.93 16.92 -3.09
CA ILE A 4 0.60 16.43 -2.72
C ILE A 4 -0.33 17.56 -2.25
N ASP A 5 0.24 18.66 -1.74
CA ASP A 5 -0.49 19.80 -1.21
C ASP A 5 -1.16 20.62 -2.34
N ASP A 6 -0.66 20.50 -3.57
CA ASP A 6 -1.21 21.15 -4.75
C ASP A 6 -2.47 20.45 -5.33
N ILE A 7 -2.88 19.32 -4.77
CA ILE A 7 -3.93 18.44 -5.33
C ILE A 7 -5.10 18.36 -4.35
N ASN A 8 -6.34 18.57 -4.79
CA ASN A 8 -7.51 18.22 -3.98
C ASN A 8 -7.93 16.76 -4.24
N PHE A 9 -7.99 15.94 -3.18
CA PHE A 9 -8.38 14.52 -3.27
C PHE A 9 -9.86 14.23 -2.99
N ASN A 10 -10.72 15.23 -2.78
CA ASN A 10 -12.15 15.02 -2.54
C ASN A 10 -12.79 14.17 -3.64
N GLY A 11 -13.34 13.01 -3.27
CA GLY A 11 -13.96 12.08 -4.21
C GLY A 11 -12.99 11.36 -5.16
N LYS A 12 -11.68 11.49 -4.95
CA LYS A 12 -10.65 10.78 -5.71
C LYS A 12 -10.09 9.60 -4.93
N LYS A 13 -9.48 8.67 -5.66
CA LYS A 13 -8.69 7.57 -5.12
C LYS A 13 -7.23 7.85 -5.47
N ALA A 14 -6.35 7.82 -4.47
CA ALA A 14 -4.92 8.02 -4.67
C ALA A 14 -4.18 6.69 -4.51
N LEU A 15 -3.47 6.27 -5.56
CA LEU A 15 -2.48 5.21 -5.45
C LEU A 15 -1.17 5.82 -4.93
N ILE A 16 -0.65 5.28 -3.83
CA ILE A 16 0.52 5.79 -3.13
C ILE A 16 1.55 4.68 -3.00
N ARG A 17 2.71 4.88 -3.63
CA ARG A 17 3.88 4.04 -3.43
C ARG A 17 4.58 4.44 -2.14
N VAL A 18 4.59 3.55 -1.15
CA VAL A 18 5.20 3.78 0.16
C VAL A 18 6.36 2.80 0.39
N ASP A 19 7.26 3.15 1.29
CA ASP A 19 8.29 2.23 1.77
C ASP A 19 7.83 1.59 3.08
N PHE A 20 7.15 0.44 3.00
CA PHE A 20 6.83 -0.39 4.16
C PHE A 20 7.74 -1.62 4.29
N ASN A 21 8.97 -1.52 3.78
CA ASN A 21 9.96 -2.57 4.00
C ASN A 21 10.53 -2.45 5.43
N VAL A 22 9.77 -2.94 6.39
CA VAL A 22 10.05 -2.91 7.83
C VAL A 22 10.59 -4.26 8.33
N PRO A 23 11.41 -4.28 9.39
CA PRO A 23 11.83 -5.52 10.02
C PRO A 23 10.66 -6.21 10.74
N LEU A 24 10.58 -7.53 10.59
CA LEU A 24 9.64 -8.40 11.29
C LEU A 24 10.41 -9.35 12.22
N ASN A 25 9.83 -9.68 13.38
CA ASN A 25 10.34 -10.75 14.25
C ASN A 25 9.87 -12.15 13.76
N GLU A 26 10.22 -13.19 14.51
CA GLU A 26 9.86 -14.58 14.20
C GLU A 26 8.33 -14.84 14.18
N ASN A 27 7.56 -13.99 14.85
CA ASN A 27 6.10 -14.02 14.90
C ASN A 27 5.43 -13.12 13.84
N PHE A 28 6.21 -12.61 12.87
CA PHE A 28 5.77 -11.64 11.85
C PHE A 28 5.29 -10.29 12.38
N GLU A 29 5.71 -9.90 13.57
CA GLU A 29 5.36 -8.62 14.16
C GLU A 29 6.40 -7.56 13.79
N VAL A 30 5.92 -6.35 13.47
CA VAL A 30 6.79 -5.20 13.14
C VAL A 30 7.58 -4.78 14.38
N THR A 31 8.90 -4.82 14.30
CA THR A 31 9.80 -4.41 15.39
C THR A 31 10.23 -2.95 15.31
N ASP A 32 10.21 -2.36 14.12
CA ASP A 32 10.44 -0.93 13.88
C ASP A 32 9.42 -0.38 12.88
N ALA A 33 8.56 0.53 13.37
CA ALA A 33 7.48 1.14 12.60
C ALA A 33 7.84 2.52 12.00
N THR A 34 9.10 2.97 12.09
CA THR A 34 9.54 4.30 11.65
C THR A 34 9.15 4.60 10.20
N ARG A 35 9.27 3.62 9.30
CA ARG A 35 8.90 3.80 7.89
C ARG A 35 7.38 3.94 7.68
N ILE A 36 6.59 3.20 8.45
CA ILE A 36 5.12 3.30 8.43
C ILE A 36 4.70 4.69 8.95
N GLN A 37 5.29 5.13 10.07
CA GLN A 37 5.03 6.46 10.65
C GLN A 37 5.40 7.58 9.69
N SER A 38 6.50 7.43 8.94
CA SER A 38 6.97 8.43 7.97
C SER A 38 5.99 8.61 6.79
N ALA A 39 5.22 7.59 6.42
CA ALA A 39 4.22 7.69 5.36
C ALA A 39 2.89 8.31 5.83
N LYS A 40 2.64 8.35 7.15
CA LYS A 40 1.37 8.80 7.74
C LYS A 40 0.94 10.20 7.28
N PRO A 41 1.81 11.24 7.18
CA PRO A 41 1.37 12.58 6.78
C PRO A 41 0.74 12.60 5.39
N THR A 42 1.37 11.94 4.41
CA THR A 42 0.87 11.85 3.03
C THR A 42 -0.49 11.15 2.96
N ILE A 43 -0.63 10.03 3.67
CA ILE A 43 -1.87 9.25 3.71
C ILE A 43 -2.98 10.07 4.40
N SER A 44 -2.67 10.67 5.54
CA SER A 44 -3.59 11.50 6.32
C SER A 44 -4.11 12.68 5.51
N LYS A 45 -3.26 13.28 4.67
CA LYS A 45 -3.64 14.38 3.79
C LYS A 45 -4.73 13.96 2.82
N VAL A 46 -4.54 12.84 2.09
CA VAL A 46 -5.54 12.33 1.14
C VAL A 46 -6.88 12.04 1.81
N LEU A 47 -6.84 11.43 3.01
CA LEU A 47 -8.05 11.11 3.77
C LEU A 47 -8.77 12.37 4.25
N LYS A 48 -8.04 13.37 4.77
CA LYS A 48 -8.59 14.65 5.23
C LYS A 48 -9.27 15.44 4.11
N ASP A 49 -8.75 15.35 2.89
CA ASP A 49 -9.36 15.96 1.71
C ASP A 49 -10.66 15.27 1.26
N GLY A 50 -11.04 14.12 1.85
CA GLY A 50 -12.20 13.33 1.45
C GLY A 50 -11.92 12.34 0.32
N GLY A 51 -10.65 11.97 0.12
CA GLY A 51 -10.22 10.92 -0.80
C GLY A 51 -10.23 9.52 -0.18
N ALA A 52 -9.91 8.53 -1.00
CA ALA A 52 -9.57 7.17 -0.55
C ALA A 52 -8.13 6.84 -0.95
N VAL A 53 -7.50 5.92 -0.23
CA VAL A 53 -6.07 5.61 -0.40
C VAL A 53 -5.87 4.15 -0.80
N VAL A 54 -5.09 3.93 -1.85
CA VAL A 54 -4.57 2.61 -2.22
C VAL A 54 -3.06 2.64 -2.00
N LEU A 55 -2.55 1.76 -1.15
CA LEU A 55 -1.14 1.67 -0.79
C LEU A 55 -0.50 0.51 -1.55
N MET A 56 0.66 0.78 -2.12
CA MET A 56 1.52 -0.25 -2.69
C MET A 56 2.92 -0.14 -2.11
N SER A 57 3.52 -1.28 -1.82
CA SER A 57 4.87 -1.37 -1.24
C SER A 57 5.51 -2.69 -1.64
N HIS A 58 6.76 -2.85 -1.24
CA HIS A 58 7.40 -4.15 -1.16
C HIS A 58 7.81 -4.46 0.29
N LEU A 59 8.05 -5.74 0.55
CA LEU A 59 8.68 -6.22 1.78
C LEU A 59 9.77 -7.23 1.42
N GLY A 60 10.97 -7.00 1.94
CA GLY A 60 12.12 -7.85 1.69
C GLY A 60 12.49 -8.00 0.20
N ARG A 61 13.09 -9.13 -0.12
CA ARG A 61 13.52 -9.49 -1.48
C ARG A 61 13.09 -10.93 -1.81
N PRO A 62 11.78 -11.17 -1.95
CA PRO A 62 11.28 -12.49 -2.31
C PRO A 62 11.86 -12.99 -3.64
N LYS A 63 12.00 -14.32 -3.78
CA LYS A 63 12.32 -14.99 -5.06
C LYS A 63 11.08 -15.48 -5.82
N GLY A 64 9.91 -15.34 -5.20
CA GLY A 64 8.59 -15.65 -5.73
C GLY A 64 7.54 -15.29 -4.67
N VAL A 65 6.35 -15.87 -4.74
CA VAL A 65 5.37 -15.71 -3.67
C VAL A 65 5.88 -16.42 -2.42
N GLU A 66 6.23 -15.65 -1.39
CA GLU A 66 6.76 -16.15 -0.11
C GLU A 66 5.95 -15.54 1.04
N GLU A 67 5.21 -16.38 1.76
CA GLU A 67 4.31 -16.00 2.85
C GLU A 67 4.96 -15.08 3.91
N LYS A 68 6.22 -15.32 4.25
CA LYS A 68 7.00 -14.48 5.19
C LYS A 68 7.20 -13.02 4.73
N PHE A 69 7.05 -12.77 3.43
CA PHE A 69 7.17 -11.45 2.82
C PHE A 69 5.80 -10.88 2.41
N SER A 70 4.69 -11.50 2.79
CA SER A 70 3.35 -10.92 2.57
C SER A 70 3.19 -9.63 3.39
N LEU A 71 2.57 -8.63 2.79
CA LEU A 71 2.23 -7.38 3.46
C LEU A 71 1.05 -7.54 4.43
N LYS A 72 0.36 -8.68 4.45
CA LYS A 72 -0.71 -8.93 5.43
C LYS A 72 -0.22 -8.85 6.88
N HIS A 73 1.04 -9.21 7.11
CA HIS A 73 1.67 -9.19 8.44
C HIS A 73 1.79 -7.78 9.01
N ILE A 74 1.88 -6.76 8.16
CA ILE A 74 2.02 -5.36 8.59
C ILE A 74 0.68 -4.63 8.72
N VAL A 75 -0.42 -5.19 8.19
CA VAL A 75 -1.75 -4.52 8.14
C VAL A 75 -2.20 -4.01 9.49
N LYS A 76 -2.04 -4.84 10.54
CA LYS A 76 -2.39 -4.46 11.91
C LYS A 76 -1.59 -3.23 12.35
N LYS A 77 -0.27 -3.24 12.16
CA LYS A 77 0.60 -2.12 12.55
C LYS A 77 0.32 -0.87 11.73
N VAL A 78 0.07 -1.00 10.42
CA VAL A 78 -0.29 0.14 9.56
C VAL A 78 -1.61 0.76 10.04
N SER A 79 -2.62 -0.06 10.35
CA SER A 79 -3.91 0.42 10.88
C SER A 79 -3.73 1.16 12.21
N GLU A 80 -2.95 0.61 13.15
CA GLU A 80 -2.62 1.25 14.43
C GLU A 80 -1.95 2.62 14.23
N VAL A 81 -0.96 2.71 13.33
CA VAL A 81 -0.22 3.95 13.08
C VAL A 81 -1.11 5.00 12.41
N LEU A 82 -1.93 4.59 11.43
CA LEU A 82 -2.81 5.52 10.71
C LEU A 82 -4.02 5.94 11.56
N GLY A 83 -4.46 5.11 12.50
CA GLY A 83 -5.68 5.33 13.28
C GLY A 83 -6.97 5.07 12.49
N VAL A 84 -6.88 4.35 11.38
CA VAL A 84 -8.01 3.93 10.53
C VAL A 84 -7.82 2.46 10.15
N GLU A 85 -8.92 1.77 9.88
CA GLU A 85 -8.86 0.40 9.36
C GLU A 85 -8.21 0.36 7.98
N VAL A 86 -7.22 -0.52 7.81
CA VAL A 86 -6.60 -0.80 6.53
C VAL A 86 -7.11 -2.13 6.01
N LYS A 87 -7.82 -2.08 4.88
CA LYS A 87 -8.22 -3.28 4.14
C LYS A 87 -7.01 -3.87 3.44
N PHE A 88 -6.96 -5.18 3.34
CA PHE A 88 -5.88 -5.87 2.64
C PHE A 88 -6.44 -6.72 1.50
N ILE A 89 -5.71 -6.76 0.40
CA ILE A 89 -6.00 -7.65 -0.72
C ILE A 89 -4.74 -8.42 -1.09
N SER A 90 -4.90 -9.73 -1.28
CA SER A 90 -3.80 -10.68 -1.52
C SER A 90 -3.24 -10.63 -2.94
N ASP A 91 -3.47 -9.54 -3.66
CA ASP A 91 -3.01 -9.32 -5.02
C ASP A 91 -2.69 -7.82 -5.20
N CYS A 92 -1.94 -7.46 -6.23
CA CYS A 92 -1.68 -6.06 -6.55
C CYS A 92 -2.18 -5.65 -7.93
N VAL A 93 -2.53 -6.60 -8.79
CA VAL A 93 -3.06 -6.38 -10.14
C VAL A 93 -4.20 -7.35 -10.44
N GLY A 94 -4.87 -7.15 -11.58
CA GLY A 94 -5.96 -8.01 -12.05
C GLY A 94 -7.30 -7.76 -11.35
N GLU A 95 -8.30 -8.54 -11.77
CA GLU A 95 -9.73 -8.31 -11.46
C GLU A 95 -10.01 -8.16 -9.96
N LYS A 96 -9.32 -8.94 -9.12
CA LYS A 96 -9.48 -8.90 -7.66
C LYS A 96 -9.03 -7.56 -7.07
N ALA A 97 -7.87 -7.05 -7.51
CA ALA A 97 -7.35 -5.76 -7.07
C ALA A 97 -8.22 -4.61 -7.61
N GLU A 98 -8.56 -4.67 -8.91
CA GLU A 98 -9.42 -3.66 -9.56
C GLU A 98 -10.78 -3.54 -8.88
N LYS A 99 -11.43 -4.67 -8.56
CA LYS A 99 -12.71 -4.68 -7.83
C LYS A 99 -12.57 -4.10 -6.43
N ALA A 100 -11.54 -4.48 -5.68
CA ALA A 100 -11.30 -3.93 -4.34
C ALA A 100 -11.09 -2.42 -4.37
N VAL A 101 -10.35 -1.91 -5.37
CA VAL A 101 -10.16 -0.48 -5.59
C VAL A 101 -11.48 0.19 -5.99
N ALA A 102 -12.28 -0.42 -6.87
CA ALA A 102 -13.57 0.11 -7.32
C ALA A 102 -14.56 0.28 -6.16
N GLU A 103 -14.62 -0.70 -5.25
CA GLU A 103 -15.49 -0.71 -4.07
C GLU A 103 -14.99 0.19 -2.92
N LEU A 104 -13.74 0.66 -2.99
CA LEU A 104 -13.13 1.50 -1.95
C LEU A 104 -13.87 2.83 -1.81
N LYS A 105 -14.32 3.12 -0.58
CA LYS A 105 -15.09 4.32 -0.24
C LYS A 105 -14.19 5.44 0.26
N ARG A 106 -14.72 6.67 0.28
CA ARG A 106 -14.03 7.84 0.84
C ARG A 106 -13.64 7.59 2.29
N GLY A 107 -12.44 8.00 2.67
CA GLY A 107 -11.89 7.78 4.01
C GLY A 107 -11.34 6.37 4.24
N GLU A 108 -11.47 5.44 3.29
CA GLU A 108 -10.93 4.09 3.42
C GLU A 108 -9.50 3.97 2.85
N VAL A 109 -8.76 3.02 3.42
CA VAL A 109 -7.40 2.66 3.00
C VAL A 109 -7.36 1.20 2.58
N LEU A 110 -6.81 0.92 1.41
CA LEU A 110 -6.53 -0.42 0.90
C LEU A 110 -5.01 -0.61 0.80
N LEU A 111 -4.49 -1.74 1.26
CA LEU A 111 -3.11 -2.17 1.07
C LEU A 111 -3.09 -3.35 0.10
N LEU A 112 -2.40 -3.16 -1.03
CA LEU A 112 -2.13 -4.21 -2.01
C LEU A 112 -1.05 -5.17 -1.49
N GLU A 113 -0.98 -6.35 -2.07
CA GLU A 113 0.08 -7.31 -1.76
C GLU A 113 1.45 -6.85 -2.29
N ASN A 114 2.51 -7.48 -1.79
CA ASN A 114 3.90 -7.19 -2.08
C ASN A 114 4.19 -7.18 -3.59
N LEU A 115 4.50 -6.00 -4.13
CA LEU A 115 4.79 -5.81 -5.55
C LEU A 115 5.92 -6.74 -6.05
N ARG A 116 6.88 -7.09 -5.19
CA ARG A 116 8.00 -7.97 -5.56
C ARG A 116 7.64 -9.45 -5.68
N PHE A 117 6.39 -9.84 -5.43
CA PHE A 117 5.88 -11.14 -5.84
C PHE A 117 5.73 -11.25 -7.35
N HIS A 118 5.64 -10.12 -8.04
CA HIS A 118 5.68 -10.02 -9.49
C HIS A 118 7.13 -9.72 -9.93
N PRO A 119 7.83 -10.62 -10.66
CA PRO A 119 9.17 -10.34 -11.17
C PRO A 119 9.25 -9.08 -12.04
N GLU A 120 8.15 -8.73 -12.69
CA GLU A 120 7.93 -7.56 -13.53
C GLU A 120 8.24 -6.25 -12.79
N GLU A 121 7.93 -6.17 -11.48
CA GLU A 121 8.25 -5.01 -10.63
C GLU A 121 9.76 -4.74 -10.58
N LYS A 122 10.59 -5.79 -10.47
CA LYS A 122 12.04 -5.64 -10.43
C LYS A 122 12.64 -5.37 -11.81
N ALA A 123 11.95 -5.83 -12.87
CA ALA A 123 12.34 -5.59 -14.25
C ALA A 123 11.96 -4.18 -14.74
N GLY A 124 11.15 -3.43 -13.97
CA GLY A 124 10.62 -2.13 -14.40
C GLY A 124 9.69 -2.27 -15.61
N ASP A 125 8.94 -3.37 -15.67
CA ASP A 125 8.08 -3.68 -16.82
C ASP A 125 6.95 -2.65 -16.98
N VAL A 126 6.79 -2.17 -18.21
CA VAL A 126 5.82 -1.12 -18.55
C VAL A 126 4.38 -1.64 -18.51
N ASN A 127 4.15 -2.90 -18.87
CA ASN A 127 2.80 -3.47 -18.87
C ASN A 127 2.32 -3.72 -17.44
N PHE A 128 3.21 -4.13 -16.54
CA PHE A 128 2.91 -4.22 -15.11
C PHE A 128 2.58 -2.85 -14.51
N ALA A 129 3.37 -1.81 -14.83
CA ALA A 129 3.06 -0.45 -14.39
C ALA A 129 1.69 0.06 -14.89
N LYS A 130 1.29 -0.31 -16.12
CA LYS A 130 -0.04 0.02 -16.67
C LYS A 130 -1.18 -0.65 -15.93
N GLN A 131 -0.99 -1.88 -15.43
CA GLN A 131 -2.02 -2.58 -14.65
C GLN A 131 -2.26 -1.94 -13.28
N LEU A 132 -1.26 -1.22 -12.75
CA LEU A 132 -1.38 -0.50 -11.48
C LEU A 132 -2.04 0.87 -11.61
N SER A 133 -2.12 1.46 -12.81
CA SER A 133 -2.50 2.87 -13.05
C SER A 133 -3.96 3.04 -13.44
#